data_AF-X1R0R8-F1
#
_entry.id   AF-X1R0R8-F1
#
_cell.length_a   1.000
_cell.length_b   1.000
_cell.length_c   1.000
_cell.angle_alpha   90.00
_cell.angle_beta   90.00
_cell.angle_gamma   90.00
#
_symmetry.space_group_name_H-M   'P 1'
#
loop_
_entity.id
_entity.type
_entity.pdbx_description
1 polymer ?
#
loop_
_entity_poly.entity_id
_entity_poly.type
_entity_poly.pdbx_seq_one_letter_code
_entity_poly.pdbx_strand_id
1 'polypeptide(L)' 'MSIKKIDIDNQGWTYSSYVRAGDFIFTSICSGFGDTIKEATETALNQLRKYLKHAGADLEDLVKVTVTF' A
#
# COMPACT_ATOMS: atom_id res chain seq x y z
N MET A 1 -22.63 8.32 -2.82
CA MET A 1 -21.39 7.57 -2.52
C MET A 1 -20.54 8.46 -1.61
N SER A 2 -20.31 8.07 -0.35
CA SER A 2 -19.52 8.89 0.58
C SER A 2 -18.05 8.62 0.34
N ILE A 3 -17.29 9.64 -0.04
CA ILE A 3 -15.82 9.57 -0.11
C ILE A 3 -15.31 9.59 1.34
N LYS A 4 -14.45 8.63 1.71
CA LYS A 4 -13.80 8.57 3.03
C LYS A 4 -12.30 8.41 2.82
N LYS A 5 -11.51 9.17 3.57
CA LYS A 5 -10.06 8.94 3.66
C LYS A 5 -9.84 7.57 4.30
N ILE A 6 -9.01 6.74 3.68
CA ILE A 6 -8.60 5.46 4.24
C ILE A 6 -7.20 5.64 4.81
N ASP A 7 -7.05 5.62 6.14
CA ASP A 7 -5.78 5.79 6.84
C ASP A 7 -5.57 4.59 7.76
N ILE A 8 -5.07 3.48 7.19
CA ILE A 8 -4.95 2.20 7.89
C ILE A 8 -3.94 2.27 9.03
N ASP A 9 -2.93 3.12 8.89
CA ASP A 9 -1.84 3.26 9.85
C ASP A 9 -2.10 4.36 10.88
N ASN A 10 -3.23 5.07 10.78
CA ASN A 10 -3.63 6.18 11.65
C ASN A 10 -2.52 7.24 11.85
N GLN A 11 -1.75 7.51 10.80
CA GLN A 11 -0.59 8.40 10.90
C GLN A 11 -0.94 9.88 10.71
N GLY A 12 -2.19 10.19 10.35
CA GLY A 12 -2.60 11.58 10.12
C GLY A 12 -2.03 12.18 8.84
N TRP A 13 -1.46 11.35 7.96
CA TRP A 13 -0.89 11.78 6.69
C TRP A 13 -1.93 12.39 5.75
N THR A 14 -1.52 13.22 4.80
CA THR A 14 -2.46 13.88 3.87
C THR A 14 -2.98 12.95 2.77
N TYR A 15 -2.40 11.77 2.62
CA TYR A 15 -2.81 10.76 1.63
C TYR A 15 -3.61 9.60 2.24
N SER A 16 -4.34 8.89 1.38
CA SER A 16 -5.01 7.63 1.73
C SER A 16 -4.05 6.46 1.57
N SER A 17 -4.10 5.45 2.42
CA SER A 17 -3.33 4.20 2.27
C SER A 17 -3.58 3.53 0.91
N TYR A 18 -4.82 3.57 0.42
CA TYR A 18 -5.18 3.24 -0.96
C TYR A 18 -6.45 3.96 -1.40
N VAL A 19 -6.72 3.92 -2.70
CA VAL A 19 -7.97 4.36 -3.33
C VAL A 19 -8.50 3.24 -4.23
N ARG A 20 -9.81 2.98 -4.16
CA ARG A 20 -10.50 2.11 -5.12
C ARG A 20 -11.26 2.96 -6.14
N ALA A 21 -11.00 2.71 -7.42
CA ALA A 21 -11.68 3.36 -8.54
C ALA A 21 -12.19 2.29 -9.51
N GLY A 22 -13.46 1.91 -9.36
CA GLY A 22 -14.03 0.75 -10.05
C GLY A 22 -13.36 -0.54 -9.58
N ASP A 23 -12.78 -1.27 -10.53
CA ASP A 23 -12.09 -2.54 -10.31
C ASP A 23 -10.59 -2.35 -10.01
N PHE A 24 -10.06 -1.13 -10.14
CA PHE A 24 -8.66 -0.84 -9.85
C PHE A 24 -8.45 -0.36 -8.42
N ILE A 25 -7.33 -0.81 -7.84
CA ILE A 25 -6.82 -0.39 -6.54
C ILE A 25 -5.49 0.33 -6.76
N PHE A 26 -5.37 1.54 -6.21
CA PHE A 26 -4.15 2.34 -6.23
C PHE A 26 -3.64 2.48 -4.80
N THR A 27 -2.49 1.92 -4.48
CA THR A 27 -1.88 2.05 -3.15
C THR A 27 -1.00 3.29 -3.08
N SER A 28 -0.92 3.89 -1.90
CA SER A 28 0.13 4.87 -1.60
C SER A 28 1.50 4.21 -1.49
N ILE A 29 2.53 5.05 -1.32
CA ILE A 29 3.88 4.57 -1.06
C ILE A 29 3.89 3.57 0.10
N CYS A 30 4.61 2.47 -0.11
CA CYS A 30 4.89 1.48 0.92
C CYS A 30 6.36 1.60 1.26
N SER A 31 6.66 2.08 2.47
CA SER A 31 8.02 2.38 2.91
C SER A 31 8.56 1.24 3.76
N GLY A 32 9.73 0.78 3.36
CA GLY A 32 10.47 -0.26 4.05
C GLY A 32 11.56 0.31 4.94
N PHE A 33 11.87 -0.40 6.02
CA PHE A 33 12.95 -0.09 6.95
C PHE A 33 13.76 -1.36 7.23
N GLY A 34 15.06 -1.20 7.49
CA GLY A 34 15.96 -2.30 7.80
C GLY A 34 17.41 -1.92 7.54
N ASP A 35 18.33 -2.71 8.07
CA ASP A 35 19.78 -2.48 7.91
C ASP A 35 20.27 -2.93 6.53
N THR A 36 19.52 -3.84 5.89
CA THR A 36 19.80 -4.31 4.54
C THR A 36 18.69 -3.93 3.56
N ILE A 37 19.04 -3.84 2.27
CA ILE A 37 18.04 -3.64 1.21
C ILE A 37 16.97 -4.75 1.21
N LYS A 38 17.35 -5.97 1.60
CA LYS A 38 16.43 -7.10 1.71
C LYS A 38 15.38 -6.83 2.79
N GLU A 39 15.81 -6.43 3.98
CA GLU A 39 14.92 -6.12 5.10
C GLU A 39 14.00 -4.95 4.79
N ALA A 40 14.54 -3.88 4.19
CA ALA A 40 13.72 -2.76 3.71
C ALA A 40 12.69 -3.22 2.66
N THR A 41 13.10 -4.05 1.70
CA THR A 41 12.18 -4.56 0.68
C THR A 41 11.07 -5.42 1.28
N GLU A 42 11.40 -6.33 2.19
CA GLU A 42 10.43 -7.21 2.84
C GLU A 42 9.43 -6.43 3.69
N THR A 43 9.88 -5.42 4.44
CA THR A 43 9.00 -4.58 5.25
C THR A 43 8.07 -3.71 4.38
N ALA A 44 8.57 -3.17 3.26
CA ALA A 44 7.74 -2.47 2.28
C ALA A 44 6.66 -3.40 1.68
N LEU A 45 7.04 -4.62 1.29
CA LEU A 45 6.10 -5.62 0.75
C LEU A 45 5.06 -6.04 1.79
N ASN A 46 5.41 -6.11 3.07
CA ASN A 46 4.45 -6.39 4.14
C ASN A 46 3.40 -5.27 4.28
N GLN A 47 3.82 -4.00 4.16
CA GLN A 47 2.88 -2.88 4.14
C GLN A 47 1.97 -2.92 2.91
N LEU A 48 2.52 -3.24 1.73
CA LEU A 48 1.73 -3.40 0.51
C LEU A 48 0.66 -4.50 0.66
N ARG A 49 1.04 -5.67 1.19
CA ARG A 49 0.11 -6.77 1.50
C ARG A 49 -1.00 -6.32 2.45
N LYS A 50 -0.68 -5.53 3.48
CA LYS A 50 -1.66 -4.98 4.42
C LYS A 50 -2.70 -4.13 3.69
N TYR A 51 -2.25 -3.25 2.80
CA TYR A 51 -3.13 -2.34 2.07
C TYR A 51 -4.01 -3.09 1.06
N LEU A 52 -3.44 -4.03 0.30
CA LEU A 52 -4.20 -4.86 -0.64
C LEU A 52 -5.25 -5.72 0.07
N LYS A 53 -4.88 -6.39 1.17
CA LYS A 53 -5.84 -7.20 1.95
C LYS A 53 -7.01 -6.37 2.47
N HIS A 54 -6.74 -5.16 2.96
CA HIS A 54 -7.81 -4.25 3.38
C HIS A 54 -8.70 -3.81 2.21
N ALA A 55 -8.15 -3.72 1.00
CA ALA A 55 -8.90 -3.42 -0.22
C ALA A 55 -9.64 -4.63 -0.82
N GLY A 56 -9.43 -5.84 -0.28
CA GLY A 56 -10.01 -7.09 -0.77
C GLY A 56 -9.24 -7.74 -1.92
N ALA A 57 -7.92 -7.51 -2.00
CA ALA A 57 -7.01 -8.07 -3.00
C ALA A 57 -5.75 -8.67 -2.34
N ASP A 58 -4.88 -9.32 -3.11
CA ASP A 58 -3.55 -9.77 -2.69
C ASP A 58 -2.48 -9.45 -3.75
N LEU A 59 -1.22 -9.84 -3.51
CA LEU A 59 -0.13 -9.62 -4.46
C LEU A 59 -0.32 -10.33 -5.80
N GLU A 60 -1.13 -11.40 -5.85
CA GLU A 60 -1.46 -12.09 -7.11
C GLU A 60 -2.29 -11.20 -8.06
N ASP A 61 -2.96 -10.18 -7.52
CA ASP A 61 -3.74 -9.20 -8.30
C ASP A 61 -2.89 -8.01 -8.79
N LEU A 62 -1.60 -7.95 -8.45
CA LEU A 62 -0.73 -6.83 -8.84
C LEU A 62 -0.43 -6.84 -10.34
N VAL A 63 -0.86 -5.77 -11.01
CA VAL A 63 -0.60 -5.57 -12.45
C VAL A 63 0.56 -4.62 -12.72
N LYS A 64 0.96 -3.79 -11.75
CA LYS A 64 2.05 -2.82 -11.89
C LYS A 64 2.59 -2.38 -10.52
N VAL A 65 3.91 -2.20 -10.45
CA VAL A 65 4.61 -1.60 -9.31
C VAL A 65 5.64 -0.58 -9.82
N THR A 66 5.80 0.52 -9.10
CA THR A 66 6.91 1.46 -9.29
C THR A 66 7.82 1.36 -8.07
N VAL A 67 9.10 1.07 -8.29
CA VAL A 67 10.11 0.95 -7.22
C VAL A 67 10.97 2.20 -7.21
N THR A 68 11.15 2.80 -6.03
CA THR A 68 11.99 3.97 -5.79
C THR A 68 13.13 3.61 -4.84
N PHE A 69 14.33 4.08 -5.14
CA PHE A 69 15.55 3.86 -4.36
C PHE A 69 16.01 5.15 -3.69
#